data_AF-A0A959NTI2-F1
#
_entry.id   AF-A0A959NTI2-F1
#
_cell.length_a   1.000
_cell.length_b   1.000
_cell.length_c   1.000
_cell.angle_alpha   90.00
_cell.angle_beta   90.00
_cell.angle_gamma   90.00
#
_symmetry.space_group_name_H-M   'P 1'
#
loop_
_entity.id
_entity.type
_entity.pdbx_description
1 polymer ?
#
loop_
_entity_poly.entity_id
_entity_poly.type
_entity_poly.pdbx_seq_one_letter_code
_entity_poly.pdbx_strand_id
1 'polypeptide(L)'
;IEQVPIDLSSTILPIDGSFKDEFGKYSLMHKIDLDLFNISNDHSFSPYNFNSSAKSNFNVIEIIFKYGKKEDRLTHLIRSFLDPKGNHGLGDYPLKSFLELIDEGDKSDYLYAIHQEYVTKEMRANKREDLLLDFLDSGIGIEVKPWKKRSDGKRQLENYSNDLEFLYGDKWKLVYISYNGEDPDSESIDKHRMSELINENKFFILSSTPTYNKRGLSDWLEILYEKAKTNDDEFLQVIIKHFITFLELEGSKNV
;
A
#
# COMPACT_ATOMS: atom_id res chain seq x y z
N ILE A 1 3.46 -57.09 23.98
CA ILE A 1 3.53 -55.81 23.27
C ILE A 1 2.66 -55.97 22.04
N GLU A 2 1.36 -55.73 22.22
CA GLU A 2 0.37 -55.75 21.14
C GLU A 2 0.40 -54.39 20.43
N GLN A 3 0.51 -54.42 19.10
CA GLN A 3 0.41 -53.24 18.25
C GLN A 3 -1.06 -52.96 17.95
N VAL A 4 -1.52 -51.78 18.34
CA VAL A 4 -2.84 -51.25 17.97
C VAL A 4 -2.76 -50.71 16.53
N PRO A 5 -3.69 -51.06 15.62
CA PRO A 5 -3.70 -50.52 14.26
C PRO A 5 -4.13 -49.04 14.27
N ILE A 6 -3.36 -48.19 13.58
CA ILE A 6 -3.77 -46.81 13.30
C ILE A 6 -4.72 -46.85 12.10
N ASP A 7 -5.99 -46.52 12.35
CA ASP A 7 -7.01 -46.30 11.33
C ASP A 7 -6.68 -45.00 10.55
N LEU A 8 -6.44 -45.13 9.25
CA LEU A 8 -6.13 -44.03 8.32
C LEU A 8 -7.36 -43.55 7.54
N SER A 9 -8.58 -43.84 7.98
CA SER A 9 -9.79 -43.57 7.20
C SER A 9 -10.39 -42.15 7.31
N SER A 10 -9.78 -41.18 7.99
CA SER A 10 -10.42 -39.86 8.20
C SER A 10 -9.71 -38.64 7.59
N THR A 11 -8.89 -38.78 6.55
CA THR A 11 -8.35 -37.58 5.88
C THR A 11 -8.13 -37.76 4.38
N ILE A 12 -9.23 -37.94 3.65
CA ILE A 12 -9.25 -37.62 2.22
C ILE A 12 -9.70 -36.16 2.11
N LEU A 13 -8.76 -35.27 1.83
CA LEU A 13 -9.02 -33.88 1.47
C LEU A 13 -9.62 -33.83 0.05
N PRO A 14 -10.70 -33.08 -0.21
CA PRO A 14 -11.13 -32.81 -1.57
C PRO A 14 -10.18 -31.82 -2.27
N ILE A 15 -10.04 -31.98 -3.58
CA ILE A 15 -9.04 -31.33 -4.45
C ILE A 15 -9.43 -29.88 -4.83
N ASP A 16 -10.51 -29.33 -4.29
CA ASP A 16 -11.04 -28.02 -4.68
C ASP A 16 -11.02 -26.96 -3.57
N GLY A 17 -9.96 -26.92 -2.76
CA GLY A 17 -9.44 -25.71 -2.10
C GLY A 17 -10.39 -24.76 -1.34
N SER A 18 -11.60 -25.18 -0.97
CA SER A 18 -12.63 -24.30 -0.44
C SER A 18 -13.04 -24.72 0.98
N PHE A 19 -12.38 -24.14 1.98
CA PHE A 19 -12.82 -24.24 3.37
C PHE A 19 -13.87 -23.16 3.67
N LYS A 20 -15.14 -23.56 3.82
CA LYS A 20 -16.16 -22.72 4.46
C LYS A 20 -16.29 -23.12 5.93
N ASP A 21 -16.23 -22.16 6.83
CA ASP A 21 -16.74 -22.36 8.18
C ASP A 21 -18.28 -22.20 8.19
N GLU A 22 -18.88 -22.46 9.36
CA GLU A 22 -20.33 -22.48 9.62
C GLU A 22 -21.04 -21.14 9.35
N PHE A 23 -20.27 -20.09 9.04
CA PHE A 23 -20.77 -18.74 8.72
C PHE A 23 -20.31 -18.23 7.35
N GLY A 24 -19.64 -19.06 6.54
CA GLY A 24 -19.39 -18.82 5.12
C GLY A 24 -18.41 -17.68 4.79
N LYS A 25 -17.50 -17.30 5.70
CA LYS A 25 -16.50 -16.24 5.44
C LYS A 25 -15.10 -16.82 5.21
N TYR A 26 -14.48 -16.48 4.08
CA TYR A 26 -13.04 -16.71 3.85
C TYR A 26 -12.26 -15.51 4.39
N SER A 27 -11.36 -15.69 5.36
CA SER A 27 -10.41 -14.64 5.75
C SER A 27 -9.22 -15.18 6.54
N LEU A 28 -8.08 -14.54 6.33
CA LEU A 28 -6.80 -14.58 7.04
C LEU A 28 -6.92 -14.57 8.59
N MET A 29 -8.10 -14.22 9.11
CA MET A 29 -8.52 -14.18 10.52
C MET A 29 -8.27 -15.48 11.29
N HIS A 30 -8.55 -16.66 10.72
CA HIS A 30 -8.46 -17.91 11.51
C HIS A 30 -7.03 -18.24 11.98
N LYS A 31 -5.99 -17.72 11.31
CA LYS A 31 -4.60 -17.90 11.76
C LYS A 31 -4.17 -16.91 12.84
N ILE A 32 -4.70 -15.69 12.82
CA ILE A 32 -4.33 -14.65 13.81
C ILE A 32 -5.08 -14.89 15.13
N ASP A 33 -6.33 -15.33 15.08
CA ASP A 33 -7.11 -15.64 16.29
C ASP A 33 -6.59 -16.88 17.04
N LEU A 34 -6.14 -17.93 16.31
CA LEU A 34 -5.62 -19.15 16.94
C LEU A 34 -4.29 -18.93 17.68
N ASP A 35 -3.45 -18.01 17.21
CA ASP A 35 -2.19 -17.67 17.88
C ASP A 35 -2.43 -16.81 19.13
N LEU A 36 -3.52 -16.03 19.17
CA LEU A 36 -3.91 -15.23 20.34
C LEU A 36 -4.68 -16.05 21.40
N PHE A 37 -5.50 -17.02 20.98
CA PHE A 37 -6.27 -17.87 21.91
C PHE A 37 -5.45 -18.98 22.57
N ASN A 38 -4.36 -19.46 21.94
CA ASN A 38 -3.50 -20.47 22.56
C ASN A 38 -2.61 -19.94 23.69
N ILE A 39 -2.59 -18.62 23.92
CA ILE A 39 -1.88 -18.00 25.05
C ILE A 39 -2.76 -17.99 26.33
N SER A 40 -4.07 -18.25 26.24
CA SER A 40 -5.00 -18.06 27.36
C SER A 40 -5.49 -19.33 28.07
N ASN A 41 -5.05 -20.53 27.65
CA ASN A 41 -5.51 -21.81 28.24
C ASN A 41 -4.56 -22.46 29.24
N ASP A 42 -3.55 -21.75 29.74
CA ASP A 42 -2.82 -22.19 30.93
C ASP A 42 -3.56 -21.69 32.19
N HIS A 43 -4.33 -22.59 32.82
CA HIS A 43 -5.13 -22.35 34.03
C HIS A 43 -4.30 -22.09 35.30
N SER A 44 -3.12 -21.48 35.18
CA SER A 44 -2.24 -21.10 36.30
C SER A 44 -1.95 -19.60 36.40
N PHE A 45 -2.65 -18.74 35.65
CA PHE A 45 -2.49 -17.29 35.78
C PHE A 45 -3.35 -16.70 36.91
N SER A 46 -2.67 -16.44 38.04
CA SER A 46 -3.10 -15.52 39.10
C SER A 46 -3.56 -14.18 38.50
N PRO A 47 -4.61 -13.52 39.05
CA PRO A 47 -5.09 -12.25 38.53
C PRO A 47 -4.04 -11.17 38.82
N TYR A 48 -3.12 -11.00 37.88
CA TYR A 48 -2.24 -9.84 37.86
C TYR A 48 -3.12 -8.60 37.76
N ASN A 49 -3.05 -7.78 38.80
CA ASN A 49 -3.51 -6.40 38.79
C ASN A 49 -2.95 -5.71 37.53
N PHE A 50 -3.80 -5.56 36.52
CA PHE A 50 -3.51 -4.75 35.34
C PHE A 50 -3.56 -3.29 35.79
N ASN A 51 -2.45 -2.78 36.31
CA ASN A 51 -2.24 -1.34 36.44
C ASN A 51 -2.22 -0.76 35.02
N SER A 52 -3.33 -0.11 34.67
CA SER A 52 -3.65 0.47 33.38
C SER A 52 -2.86 1.77 33.09
N SER A 53 -1.54 1.68 32.94
CA SER A 53 -0.72 2.83 32.52
C SER A 53 0.25 2.55 31.37
N ALA A 54 0.38 1.31 30.91
CA ALA A 54 1.08 1.02 29.66
C ALA A 54 0.09 1.09 28.49
N LYS A 55 0.06 2.23 27.78
CA LYS A 55 -0.50 2.25 26.42
C LYS A 55 0.29 1.21 25.62
N SER A 56 -0.39 0.22 25.05
CA SER A 56 0.24 -0.74 24.15
C SER A 56 0.83 0.01 22.96
N ASN A 57 2.14 -0.12 22.73
CA ASN A 57 2.83 0.42 21.55
C ASN A 57 2.67 -0.49 20.32
N PHE A 58 1.67 -1.38 20.31
CA PHE A 58 1.50 -2.35 19.25
C PHE A 58 1.06 -1.67 17.95
N ASN A 59 1.84 -1.84 16.88
CA ASN A 59 1.53 -1.35 15.54
C ASN A 59 1.47 -2.52 14.55
N VAL A 60 0.29 -2.78 13.99
CA VAL A 60 0.08 -3.89 13.03
C VAL A 60 0.82 -3.68 11.70
N ILE A 61 1.03 -2.43 11.28
CA ILE A 61 1.77 -2.10 10.06
C ILE A 61 3.24 -2.48 10.23
N GLU A 62 3.83 -2.28 11.42
CA GLU A 62 5.20 -2.73 11.69
C GLU A 62 5.37 -4.25 11.48
N ILE A 63 4.35 -5.05 11.82
CA ILE A 63 4.38 -6.50 11.59
C ILE A 63 4.34 -6.82 10.10
N ILE A 64 3.46 -6.15 9.34
CA ILE A 64 3.34 -6.31 7.88
C ILE A 64 4.67 -5.98 7.19
N PHE A 65 5.38 -4.97 7.69
CA PHE A 65 6.65 -4.50 7.15
C PHE A 65 7.88 -5.18 7.74
N LYS A 66 7.72 -6.05 8.75
CA LYS A 66 8.81 -6.80 9.39
C LYS A 66 9.49 -7.78 8.43
N TYR A 67 8.73 -8.37 7.51
CA TYR A 67 9.21 -9.39 6.58
C TYR A 67 8.90 -9.03 5.12
N GLY A 68 9.96 -8.89 4.33
CA GLY A 68 9.91 -8.57 2.90
C GLY A 68 10.56 -7.23 2.56
N LYS A 69 10.47 -6.84 1.28
CA LYS A 69 10.90 -5.51 0.84
C LYS A 69 9.84 -4.49 1.23
N LYS A 70 10.26 -3.43 1.94
CA LYS A 70 9.33 -2.40 2.42
C LYS A 70 8.63 -1.65 1.28
N GLU A 71 9.32 -1.38 0.17
CA GLU A 71 8.74 -0.76 -1.05
C GLU A 71 7.54 -1.57 -1.55
N ASP A 72 7.73 -2.85 -1.85
CA ASP A 72 6.68 -3.72 -2.36
C ASP A 72 5.46 -3.78 -1.42
N ARG A 73 5.69 -3.77 -0.10
CA ARG A 73 4.62 -3.77 0.91
C ARG A 73 3.86 -2.44 0.93
N LEU A 74 4.57 -1.32 0.83
CA LEU A 74 3.97 0.00 0.77
C LEU A 74 3.14 0.17 -0.49
N THR A 75 3.72 -0.20 -1.64
CA THR A 75 3.06 -0.21 -2.93
C THR A 75 1.77 -1.03 -2.90
N HIS A 76 1.81 -2.22 -2.27
CA HIS A 76 0.62 -3.04 -2.11
C HIS A 76 -0.45 -2.40 -1.23
N LEU A 77 -0.05 -1.75 -0.13
CA LEU A 77 -0.97 -1.07 0.77
C LEU A 77 -1.63 0.14 0.10
N ILE A 78 -0.85 0.98 -0.60
CA ILE A 78 -1.37 2.10 -1.40
C ILE A 78 -2.37 1.58 -2.44
N ARG A 79 -1.99 0.55 -3.21
CA ARG A 79 -2.89 -0.09 -4.18
C ARG A 79 -4.19 -0.57 -3.54
N SER A 80 -4.12 -1.18 -2.36
CA SER A 80 -5.31 -1.72 -1.68
C SER A 80 -6.33 -0.64 -1.32
N PHE A 81 -5.87 0.57 -1.03
CA PHE A 81 -6.75 1.73 -0.82
C PHE A 81 -7.25 2.32 -2.13
N LEU A 82 -6.41 2.38 -3.17
CA LEU A 82 -6.78 2.98 -4.46
C LEU A 82 -7.79 2.15 -5.27
N ASP A 83 -7.97 0.86 -4.98
CA ASP A 83 -8.95 0.02 -5.65
C ASP A 83 -10.37 0.29 -5.15
N PRO A 84 -11.28 0.89 -5.96
CA PRO A 84 -12.65 1.17 -5.53
C PRO A 84 -13.48 -0.08 -5.19
N LYS A 85 -13.03 -1.26 -5.67
CA LYS A 85 -13.62 -2.58 -5.38
C LYS A 85 -12.89 -3.30 -4.25
N GLY A 86 -11.95 -2.63 -3.58
CA GLY A 86 -11.20 -3.14 -2.46
C GLY A 86 -12.06 -3.38 -1.22
N ASN A 87 -11.60 -4.27 -0.35
CA ASN A 87 -12.31 -4.65 0.88
C ASN A 87 -12.05 -3.71 2.07
N HIS A 88 -11.65 -2.46 1.81
CA HIS A 88 -11.33 -1.47 2.85
C HIS A 88 -12.55 -0.65 3.31
N GLY A 89 -13.74 -0.86 2.73
CA GLY A 89 -14.99 -0.28 3.23
C GLY A 89 -15.23 1.21 2.91
N LEU A 90 -14.36 1.86 2.12
CA LEU A 90 -14.49 3.28 1.74
C LEU A 90 -15.00 3.51 0.31
N GLY A 91 -15.27 2.45 -0.46
CA GLY A 91 -15.68 2.56 -1.86
C GLY A 91 -14.63 3.26 -2.71
N ASP A 92 -15.06 4.16 -3.60
CA ASP A 92 -14.19 4.95 -4.49
C ASP A 92 -13.51 6.16 -3.81
N TYR A 93 -13.88 6.47 -2.57
CA TYR A 93 -13.43 7.69 -1.88
C TYR A 93 -11.90 7.83 -1.80
N PRO A 94 -11.11 6.77 -1.53
CA PRO A 94 -9.67 6.92 -1.51
C PRO A 94 -9.08 7.25 -2.88
N LEU A 95 -9.60 6.67 -3.96
CA LEU A 95 -9.17 6.98 -5.32
C LEU A 95 -9.52 8.44 -5.67
N LYS A 96 -10.76 8.88 -5.40
CA LYS A 96 -11.20 10.25 -5.65
C LYS A 96 -10.31 11.27 -4.95
N SER A 97 -10.12 11.09 -3.65
CA SER A 97 -9.28 11.99 -2.84
C SER A 97 -7.81 11.94 -3.24
N PHE A 98 -7.30 10.78 -3.71
CA PHE A 98 -5.95 10.70 -4.26
C PHE A 98 -5.81 11.47 -5.58
N LEU A 99 -6.78 11.35 -6.49
CA LEU A 99 -6.78 12.09 -7.76
C LEU A 99 -6.87 13.61 -7.54
N GLU A 100 -7.66 14.05 -6.57
CA GLU A 100 -7.70 15.45 -6.13
C GLU A 100 -6.34 15.91 -5.56
N LEU A 101 -5.67 15.08 -4.77
CA LEU A 101 -4.38 15.39 -4.17
C LEU A 101 -3.30 15.72 -5.22
N ILE A 102 -3.32 15.01 -6.36
CA ILE A 102 -2.37 15.15 -7.47
C ILE A 102 -2.90 16.03 -8.63
N ASP A 103 -3.97 16.80 -8.38
CA ASP A 103 -4.59 17.75 -9.31
C ASP A 103 -5.02 17.11 -10.66
N GLU A 104 -5.60 15.90 -10.62
CA GLU A 104 -6.14 15.18 -11.79
C GLU A 104 -7.66 15.29 -11.95
N GLY A 105 -8.35 15.85 -10.95
CA GLY A 105 -9.82 15.88 -10.90
C GLY A 105 -10.43 14.49 -10.71
N ASP A 106 -11.75 14.44 -10.49
CA ASP A 106 -12.45 13.16 -10.33
C ASP A 106 -12.63 12.46 -11.68
N LYS A 107 -11.93 11.35 -11.84
CA LYS A 107 -12.09 10.40 -12.96
C LYS A 107 -12.19 8.95 -12.47
N SER A 108 -12.58 8.73 -11.22
CA SER A 108 -12.60 7.39 -10.60
C SER A 108 -13.50 6.40 -11.35
N ASP A 109 -14.60 6.88 -11.91
CA ASP A 109 -15.58 6.06 -12.64
C ASP A 109 -15.01 5.49 -13.95
N TYR A 110 -13.93 6.09 -14.47
CA TYR A 110 -13.24 5.64 -15.68
C TYR A 110 -12.08 4.69 -15.40
N LEU A 111 -11.78 4.39 -14.12
CA LEU A 111 -10.70 3.47 -13.79
C LEU A 111 -11.01 2.08 -14.36
N TYR A 112 -10.18 1.65 -15.30
CA TYR A 112 -10.29 0.34 -15.92
C TYR A 112 -9.53 -0.72 -15.12
N ALA A 113 -8.28 -0.41 -14.74
CA ALA A 113 -7.44 -1.34 -14.00
C ALA A 113 -6.37 -0.63 -13.17
N ILE A 114 -5.92 -1.33 -12.11
CA ILE A 114 -4.71 -0.99 -11.38
C ILE A 114 -3.70 -2.12 -11.59
N HIS A 115 -2.61 -1.81 -12.27
CA HIS A 115 -1.51 -2.74 -12.47
C HIS A 115 -0.43 -2.49 -11.42
N GLN A 116 0.17 -3.57 -10.92
CA GLN A 116 1.32 -3.53 -10.04
C GLN A 116 2.49 -4.19 -10.77
N GLU A 117 3.68 -3.60 -10.69
CA GLU A 117 4.85 -4.08 -11.42
C GLU A 117 4.58 -4.20 -12.94
N TYR A 118 4.02 -3.14 -13.53
CA TYR A 118 3.63 -3.16 -14.93
C TYR A 118 4.86 -3.14 -15.86
N VAL A 119 4.85 -4.02 -16.86
CA VAL A 119 5.90 -4.14 -17.88
C VAL A 119 5.27 -3.91 -19.25
N THR A 120 5.69 -2.87 -19.96
CA THR A 120 5.35 -2.68 -21.38
C THR A 120 6.15 -3.64 -22.26
N LYS A 121 5.71 -3.87 -23.50
CA LYS A 121 6.50 -4.68 -24.44
C LYS A 121 7.80 -3.99 -24.85
N GLU A 122 7.83 -2.66 -24.81
CA GLU A 122 9.04 -1.86 -25.05
C GLU A 122 9.98 -1.84 -23.83
N MET A 123 9.47 -2.03 -22.62
CA MET A 123 10.29 -2.25 -21.43
C MET A 123 11.10 -3.53 -21.59
N ARG A 124 12.43 -3.41 -21.64
CA ARG A 124 13.32 -4.55 -21.37
C ARG A 124 12.83 -5.16 -20.05
N ALA A 125 12.54 -6.46 -20.02
CA ALA A 125 11.80 -7.22 -19.00
C ALA A 125 12.15 -7.02 -17.50
N ASN A 126 13.08 -6.13 -17.19
CA ASN A 126 13.63 -5.84 -15.87
C ASN A 126 13.28 -4.42 -15.35
N LYS A 127 12.50 -3.61 -16.06
CA LYS A 127 12.03 -2.29 -15.56
C LYS A 127 10.52 -2.32 -15.42
N ARG A 128 9.99 -1.93 -14.27
CA ARG A 128 8.57 -2.02 -13.92
C ARG A 128 8.13 -0.82 -13.11
N GLU A 129 7.09 -0.14 -13.52
CA GLU A 129 6.43 0.87 -12.67
C GLU A 129 5.86 0.18 -11.43
N ASP A 130 5.99 0.81 -10.25
CA ASP A 130 5.45 0.23 -9.03
C ASP A 130 3.92 0.07 -9.14
N LEU A 131 3.21 1.10 -9.61
CA LEU A 131 1.79 1.05 -9.95
C LEU A 131 1.47 1.82 -11.24
N LEU A 132 0.45 1.36 -11.95
CA LEU A 132 -0.20 2.07 -13.05
C LEU A 132 -1.72 2.08 -12.82
N LEU A 133 -2.31 3.28 -12.76
CA LEU A 133 -3.76 3.48 -12.84
C LEU A 133 -4.12 3.68 -14.31
N ASP A 134 -4.79 2.70 -14.91
CA ASP A 134 -5.18 2.70 -16.31
C ASP A 134 -6.66 3.11 -16.43
N PHE A 135 -6.91 4.17 -17.18
CA PHE A 135 -8.25 4.71 -17.48
C PHE A 135 -8.63 4.51 -18.97
N LEU A 136 -7.98 3.56 -19.66
CA LEU A 136 -8.05 3.25 -21.11
C LEU A 136 -7.48 4.33 -22.03
N ASP A 137 -7.92 5.58 -21.87
CA ASP A 137 -7.51 6.70 -22.72
C ASP A 137 -6.50 7.64 -22.03
N SER A 138 -6.20 7.38 -20.76
CA SER A 138 -5.23 8.10 -19.96
C SER A 138 -4.64 7.18 -18.88
N GLY A 139 -3.46 7.56 -18.37
CA GLY A 139 -2.74 6.74 -17.39
C GLY A 139 -2.03 7.54 -16.32
N ILE A 140 -1.95 6.98 -15.12
CA ILE A 140 -1.14 7.53 -14.04
C ILE A 140 -0.14 6.47 -13.56
N GLY A 141 1.13 6.66 -13.88
CA GLY A 141 2.21 5.87 -13.31
C GLY A 141 2.57 6.39 -11.93
N ILE A 142 2.84 5.50 -10.97
CA ILE A 142 3.25 5.86 -9.60
C ILE A 142 4.51 5.08 -9.26
N GLU A 143 5.57 5.78 -8.88
CA GLU A 143 6.81 5.22 -8.33
C GLU A 143 6.91 5.55 -6.84
N VAL A 144 7.21 4.55 -6.02
CA VAL A 144 7.18 4.64 -4.55
C VAL A 144 8.60 4.50 -3.98
N LYS A 145 9.20 5.62 -3.57
CA LYS A 145 10.54 5.74 -2.97
C LYS A 145 10.52 6.54 -1.67
N PRO A 146 9.82 6.08 -0.62
CA PRO A 146 9.70 6.82 0.63
C PRO A 146 10.99 6.79 1.47
N TRP A 147 12.08 6.16 1.01
CA TRP A 147 13.33 6.01 1.76
C TRP A 147 14.53 6.59 1.00
N LYS A 148 15.21 7.56 1.62
CA LYS A 148 16.39 8.30 1.12
C LYS A 148 17.56 7.50 0.52
N LYS A 149 17.66 6.19 0.78
CA LYS A 149 18.87 5.38 0.50
C LYS A 149 18.74 4.41 -0.66
N ARG A 150 17.61 4.40 -1.38
CA ARG A 150 17.53 3.65 -2.64
C ARG A 150 17.77 4.61 -3.79
N SER A 151 18.94 4.47 -4.40
CA SER A 151 19.25 5.08 -5.68
C SER A 151 18.20 4.62 -6.67
N ASP A 152 17.56 5.59 -7.30
CA ASP A 152 16.70 5.32 -8.45
C ASP A 152 17.51 4.56 -9.50
N GLY A 153 16.86 3.61 -10.18
CA GLY A 153 17.49 2.93 -11.28
C GLY A 153 17.94 3.96 -12.34
N LYS A 154 19.12 3.77 -12.93
CA LYS A 154 19.58 4.66 -14.00
C LYS A 154 18.51 4.81 -15.10
N ARG A 155 18.15 6.06 -15.37
CA ARG A 155 17.12 6.54 -16.29
C ARG A 155 15.71 6.00 -16.00
N GLN A 156 15.43 5.55 -14.79
CA GLN A 156 14.19 4.82 -14.48
C GLN A 156 12.96 5.68 -14.75
N LEU A 157 12.85 6.85 -14.11
CA LEU A 157 11.71 7.74 -14.30
C LEU A 157 11.62 8.31 -15.72
N GLU A 158 12.76 8.53 -16.38
CA GLU A 158 12.77 8.90 -17.80
C GLU A 158 12.14 7.80 -18.68
N ASN A 159 12.47 6.52 -18.43
CA ASN A 159 11.84 5.42 -19.16
C ASN A 159 10.34 5.35 -18.89
N TYR A 160 9.91 5.49 -17.63
CA TYR A 160 8.48 5.47 -17.29
C TYR A 160 7.72 6.61 -17.96
N SER A 161 8.29 7.82 -17.99
CA SER A 161 7.68 8.93 -18.73
C SER A 161 7.50 8.63 -20.22
N ASN A 162 8.48 7.99 -20.85
CA ASN A 162 8.40 7.60 -22.26
C ASN A 162 7.39 6.47 -22.49
N ASP A 163 7.31 5.50 -21.58
CA ASP A 163 6.36 4.39 -21.64
C ASP A 163 4.91 4.90 -21.51
N LEU A 164 4.65 5.80 -20.55
CA LEU A 164 3.34 6.44 -20.39
C LEU A 164 2.97 7.29 -21.62
N GLU A 165 3.91 8.06 -22.17
CA GLU A 165 3.70 8.84 -23.38
C GLU A 165 3.40 7.96 -24.60
N PHE A 166 4.07 6.82 -24.72
CA PHE A 166 3.79 5.85 -25.78
C PHE A 166 2.39 5.24 -25.64
N LEU A 167 1.97 4.89 -24.43
CA LEU A 167 0.68 4.24 -24.18
C LEU A 167 -0.52 5.19 -24.30
N TYR A 168 -0.38 6.41 -23.78
CA TYR A 168 -1.50 7.33 -23.58
C TYR A 168 -1.35 8.66 -24.35
N GLY A 169 -0.32 8.82 -25.17
CA GLY A 169 -0.05 10.05 -25.90
C GLY A 169 0.21 11.20 -24.93
N ASP A 170 -0.65 12.23 -24.97
CA ASP A 170 -0.54 13.40 -24.09
C ASP A 170 -1.29 13.26 -22.76
N LYS A 171 -2.10 12.22 -22.58
CA LYS A 171 -2.99 12.08 -21.41
C LYS A 171 -2.38 11.19 -20.33
N TRP A 172 -1.29 11.64 -19.72
CA TRP A 172 -0.68 10.88 -18.64
C TRP A 172 -0.06 11.76 -17.56
N LYS A 173 0.16 11.15 -16.40
CA LYS A 173 0.91 11.75 -15.29
C LYS A 173 1.80 10.70 -14.62
N LEU A 174 3.01 11.09 -14.25
CA LEU A 174 3.92 10.30 -13.44
C LEU A 174 3.99 10.90 -12.04
N VAL A 175 3.60 10.13 -11.04
CA VAL A 175 3.63 10.51 -9.62
C VAL A 175 4.83 9.84 -8.96
N TYR A 176 5.70 10.65 -8.37
CA TYR A 176 6.86 10.19 -7.61
C TYR A 176 6.61 10.41 -6.11
N ILE A 177 6.42 9.33 -5.35
CA ILE A 177 6.25 9.40 -3.90
C ILE A 177 7.63 9.28 -3.24
N SER A 178 8.16 10.38 -2.74
CA SER A 178 9.49 10.44 -2.13
C SER A 178 9.45 10.79 -0.66
N TYR A 179 10.51 10.51 0.08
CA TYR A 179 10.52 10.60 1.54
C TYR A 179 9.91 11.91 2.10
N ASN A 180 10.52 13.05 1.74
CA ASN A 180 10.12 14.42 2.13
C ASN A 180 9.75 15.28 0.92
N GLY A 181 9.22 14.65 -0.12
CA GLY A 181 8.99 15.30 -1.40
C GLY A 181 10.30 15.78 -2.04
N GLU A 182 11.42 15.12 -1.76
CA GLU A 182 12.68 15.40 -2.44
C GLU A 182 12.60 15.00 -3.92
N ASP A 183 13.37 15.70 -4.74
CA ASP A 183 13.49 15.38 -6.16
C ASP A 183 14.13 13.99 -6.32
N PRO A 184 13.78 13.24 -7.38
CA PRO A 184 14.47 12.00 -7.71
C PRO A 184 15.96 12.24 -8.01
N ASP A 185 16.73 11.15 -8.02
CA ASP A 185 18.14 11.23 -8.40
C ASP A 185 18.26 11.71 -9.86
N SER A 186 19.22 12.59 -10.13
CA SER A 186 19.58 13.03 -11.48
C SER A 186 19.98 11.88 -12.41
N GLU A 187 20.39 10.73 -11.87
CA GLU A 187 20.60 9.53 -12.67
C GLU A 187 19.29 8.89 -13.16
N SER A 188 18.17 9.11 -12.49
CA SER A 188 16.84 8.59 -12.82
C SER A 188 16.14 9.38 -13.93
N ILE A 189 16.23 10.70 -13.83
CA ILE A 189 15.68 11.66 -14.79
C ILE A 189 16.52 12.92 -14.76
N ASP A 190 16.83 13.45 -15.95
CA ASP A 190 17.55 14.71 -16.07
C ASP A 190 16.71 15.87 -15.51
N LYS A 191 17.36 16.83 -14.84
CA LYS A 191 16.68 17.96 -14.19
C LYS A 191 15.91 18.84 -15.18
N HIS A 192 16.42 19.00 -16.39
CA HIS A 192 15.72 19.75 -17.44
C HIS A 192 14.44 19.01 -17.83
N ARG A 193 14.54 17.72 -18.12
CA ARG A 193 13.38 16.89 -18.48
C ARG A 193 12.33 16.84 -17.36
N MET A 194 12.76 16.68 -16.11
CA MET A 194 11.84 16.75 -14.96
C MET A 194 11.13 18.09 -14.90
N SER A 195 11.85 19.20 -15.09
CA SER A 195 11.27 20.55 -15.07
C SER A 195 10.26 20.77 -16.21
N GLU A 196 10.54 20.27 -17.41
CA GLU A 196 9.59 20.27 -18.53
C GLU A 196 8.31 19.53 -18.16
N LEU A 197 8.42 18.30 -17.65
CA LEU A 197 7.26 17.49 -17.29
C LEU A 197 6.44 18.10 -16.16
N ILE A 198 7.08 18.74 -15.17
CA ILE A 198 6.38 19.50 -14.12
C ILE A 198 5.59 20.66 -14.73
N ASN A 199 6.22 21.44 -15.63
CA ASN A 199 5.57 22.56 -16.30
C ASN A 199 4.40 22.12 -17.21
N GLU A 200 4.48 20.91 -17.76
CA GLU A 200 3.42 20.28 -18.55
C GLU A 200 2.33 19.61 -17.69
N ASN A 201 2.43 19.66 -16.36
CA ASN A 201 1.56 18.94 -15.42
C ASN A 201 1.58 17.41 -15.63
N LYS A 202 2.68 16.86 -16.16
CA LYS A 202 2.90 15.43 -16.40
C LYS A 202 3.75 14.76 -15.32
N PHE A 203 4.38 15.52 -14.42
CA PHE A 203 5.16 14.97 -13.30
C PHE A 203 4.76 15.63 -11.97
N PHE A 204 4.48 14.81 -10.95
CA PHE A 204 4.05 15.28 -9.64
C PHE A 204 4.85 14.60 -8.53
N ILE A 205 5.46 15.39 -7.64
CA ILE A 205 6.21 14.86 -6.49
C ILE A 205 5.32 14.93 -5.24
N LEU A 206 5.08 13.77 -4.63
CA LEU A 206 4.32 13.64 -3.40
C LEU A 206 5.27 13.26 -2.25
N SER A 207 5.16 13.94 -1.12
CA SER A 207 5.91 13.56 0.07
C SER A 207 5.30 12.31 0.72
N SER A 208 6.10 11.36 1.19
CA SER A 208 5.58 10.22 1.95
C SER A 208 5.28 10.58 3.41
N THR A 209 5.93 11.62 3.93
CA THR A 209 5.74 12.11 5.31
C THR A 209 5.18 13.53 5.35
N PRO A 210 4.69 13.99 6.52
CA PRO A 210 4.24 15.37 6.67
C PRO A 210 5.36 16.36 6.38
N THR A 211 5.12 17.32 5.50
CA THR A 211 6.03 18.44 5.26
C THR A 211 5.27 19.75 5.30
N TYR A 212 5.93 20.83 5.71
CA TYR A 212 5.27 22.13 5.86
C TYR A 212 4.77 22.72 4.52
N ASN A 213 5.35 22.32 3.39
CA ASN A 213 5.16 22.98 2.09
C ASN A 213 4.77 22.05 0.94
N LYS A 214 4.63 20.74 1.15
CA LYS A 214 4.25 19.78 0.09
C LYS A 214 3.14 18.88 0.58
N ARG A 215 2.14 18.67 -0.29
CA ARG A 215 1.12 17.65 -0.12
C ARG A 215 1.79 16.28 0.00
N GLY A 216 1.29 15.45 0.90
CA GLY A 216 1.87 14.15 1.17
C GLY A 216 0.88 13.00 1.24
N LEU A 217 1.42 11.79 1.17
CA LEU A 217 0.71 10.54 1.42
C LEU A 217 0.10 10.53 2.82
N SER A 218 0.78 11.09 3.82
CA SER A 218 0.23 11.26 5.16
C SER A 218 -1.02 12.15 5.18
N ASP A 219 -1.06 13.23 4.39
CA ASP A 219 -2.25 14.10 4.30
C ASP A 219 -3.43 13.35 3.68
N TRP A 220 -3.16 12.54 2.65
CA TRP A 220 -4.17 11.67 2.06
C TRP A 220 -4.69 10.65 3.08
N LEU A 221 -3.81 10.01 3.84
CA LEU A 221 -4.20 9.07 4.89
C LEU A 221 -5.04 9.76 5.99
N GLU A 222 -4.74 11.00 6.37
CA GLU A 222 -5.57 11.76 7.31
C GLU A 222 -6.98 12.03 6.76
N ILE A 223 -7.10 12.31 5.45
CA ILE A 223 -8.41 12.41 4.78
C ILE A 223 -9.18 11.09 4.87
N LEU A 224 -8.50 9.95 4.66
CA LEU A 224 -9.13 8.62 4.80
C LEU A 224 -9.51 8.33 6.26
N TYR A 225 -8.69 8.77 7.21
CA TYR A 225 -8.95 8.61 8.64
C TYR A 225 -10.21 9.36 9.07
N GLU A 226 -10.38 10.62 8.66
CA GLU A 226 -11.59 11.40 8.95
C GLU A 226 -12.83 10.82 8.26
N LYS A 227 -12.67 10.23 7.07
CA LYS A 227 -13.75 9.48 6.42
C LYS A 227 -14.13 8.22 7.20
N ALA A 228 -13.15 7.47 7.69
CA ALA A 228 -13.37 6.28 8.51
C ALA A 228 -14.08 6.62 9.83
N LYS A 229 -13.75 7.77 10.44
CA LYS A 229 -14.49 8.32 11.61
C LYS A 229 -15.94 8.61 11.29
N THR A 230 -16.19 9.28 10.16
CA THR A 230 -17.56 9.62 9.75
C THR A 230 -18.42 8.37 9.48
N ASN A 231 -17.78 7.26 9.10
CA ASN A 231 -18.42 5.96 8.89
C ASN A 231 -18.49 5.09 10.17
N ASP A 232 -18.02 5.57 11.32
CA ASP A 232 -17.90 4.81 12.57
C ASP A 232 -17.07 3.50 12.43
N ASP A 233 -16.11 3.45 11.50
CA ASP A 233 -15.23 2.30 11.28
C ASP A 233 -13.97 2.42 12.17
N GLU A 234 -14.10 2.02 13.44
CA GLU A 234 -13.01 2.08 14.41
C GLU A 234 -11.80 1.21 14.00
N PHE A 235 -12.04 0.09 13.33
CA PHE A 235 -10.97 -0.79 12.89
C PHE A 235 -10.10 -0.11 11.84
N LEU A 236 -10.72 0.46 10.81
CA LEU A 236 -10.01 1.15 9.74
C LEU A 236 -9.29 2.40 10.27
N GLN A 237 -9.90 3.13 11.20
CA GLN A 237 -9.25 4.25 11.89
C GLN A 237 -7.93 3.84 12.54
N VAL A 238 -7.89 2.69 13.23
CA VAL A 238 -6.67 2.16 13.86
C VAL A 238 -5.64 1.78 12.80
N ILE A 239 -6.04 1.10 11.72
CA ILE A 239 -5.13 0.72 10.63
C ILE A 239 -4.49 1.96 10.00
N ILE A 240 -5.28 2.99 9.67
CA ILE A 240 -4.78 4.21 9.04
C ILE A 240 -3.84 4.97 9.97
N LYS A 241 -4.19 5.11 11.26
CA LYS A 241 -3.30 5.72 12.27
C LYS A 241 -1.96 4.97 12.38
N HIS A 242 -2.00 3.64 12.46
CA HIS A 242 -0.80 2.82 12.48
C HIS A 242 0.07 3.04 11.24
N PHE A 243 -0.56 3.26 10.08
CA PHE A 243 0.15 3.53 8.84
C PHE A 243 0.80 4.92 8.82
N ILE A 244 0.08 5.97 9.23
CA ILE A 244 0.63 7.32 9.38
C ILE A 244 1.83 7.31 10.33
N THR A 245 1.66 6.74 11.53
CA THR A 245 2.74 6.63 12.52
C THR A 245 3.93 5.84 11.98
N PHE A 246 3.69 4.77 11.21
CA PHE A 246 4.78 4.01 10.60
C PHE A 246 5.60 4.85 9.61
N LEU A 247 4.94 5.64 8.74
CA LEU A 247 5.62 6.53 7.79
C LEU A 247 6.47 7.59 8.52
N GLU A 248 5.94 8.19 9.59
CA GLU A 248 6.65 9.18 10.40
C GLU A 248 7.88 8.59 11.12
N LEU A 249 7.73 7.39 11.71
CA LEU A 249 8.82 6.72 12.43
C LEU A 249 9.92 6.22 11.50
N GLU A 250 9.55 5.59 10.38
CA GLU A 250 10.53 5.15 9.38
C GLU A 250 11.22 6.35 8.74
N GLY A 251 10.52 7.47 8.60
CA GLY A 251 11.13 8.71 8.20
C GLY A 251 12.20 9.22 9.16
N SER A 252 11.85 9.27 10.44
CA SER A 252 12.73 9.78 11.49
C SER A 252 14.04 8.98 11.63
N LYS A 253 14.03 7.69 11.25
CA LYS A 253 15.24 6.82 11.23
C LYS A 253 16.22 7.16 10.10
N ASN A 254 15.81 7.97 9.12
CA ASN A 254 16.60 8.32 7.93
C ASN A 254 17.11 9.77 7.93
N VAL A 255 16.99 10.48 9.07
CA VAL A 255 17.58 11.81 9.31
C VAL A 255 18.95 11.66 9.98
#